data_AF-A0A6A2YAS5-F1
#
_entry.id   AF-A0A6A2YAS5-F1
#
_cell.length_a   1.000
_cell.length_b   1.000
_cell.length_c   1.000
_cell.angle_alpha   90.00
_cell.angle_beta   90.00
_cell.angle_gamma   90.00
#
_symmetry.space_group_name_H-M   'P 1'
#
loop_
_entity.id
_entity.type
_entity.pdbx_description
1 polymer ?
#
loop_
_entity_poly.entity_id
_entity_poly.type
_entity_poly.pdbx_seq_one_letter_code
_entity_poly.pdbx_strand_id
1 'polypeptide(L)'
;MPFNHTFKLWDGDSKKKTVRKVASFNTSFLINIFRVNNSVPGEGVAFLVASNTALPPGSSGQYLGLTNSSTDGLSSNNLEAIELDTFKQDFDPDDNHIGLNINGVRSKKTVSLSDFGIQIAPNGTKFYVVWIEYNGLNKSIQVYIAEQGSTGSHVQLNCVLRWNLTVEILPGGNRGSDLFKIWIAVGVTVFVLVLLGGLTYYWYKKRKARSDPNILGALKSLPGTPREFKFRDLKNATNKFDDKHELGQGGFGVVYKGSLPKENLEIAVKKFSGDIKGKDDFVA
;
A
#
# COMPACT_ATOMS: atom_id res chain seq x y z
N MET A 1 -31.34 28.94 0.37
CA MET A 1 -30.69 29.36 1.63
C MET A 1 -29.23 28.96 1.55
N PRO A 2 -28.27 29.87 1.76
CA PRO A 2 -26.86 29.51 1.81
C PRO A 2 -26.58 28.62 3.03
N PHE A 3 -25.64 27.68 2.91
CA PHE A 3 -25.11 26.97 4.07
C PHE A 3 -24.41 27.98 4.98
N ASN A 4 -24.74 28.02 6.27
CA ASN A 4 -24.11 28.95 7.23
C ASN A 4 -22.70 28.50 7.67
N HIS A 5 -22.11 27.55 6.94
CA HIS A 5 -20.78 26.99 7.20
C HIS A 5 -19.98 26.95 5.91
N THR A 6 -18.75 27.44 5.97
CA THR A 6 -17.80 27.33 4.87
C THR A 6 -17.13 25.96 4.89
N PHE A 7 -16.91 25.40 3.70
CA PHE A 7 -16.25 24.10 3.54
C PHE A 7 -14.84 24.30 2.97
N LYS A 8 -13.85 23.60 3.51
CA LYS A 8 -12.48 23.59 2.97
C LYS A 8 -12.38 22.56 1.86
N LEU A 9 -12.44 23.01 0.60
CA LEU A 9 -12.41 22.13 -0.57
C LEU A 9 -11.01 21.78 -1.06
N TRP A 10 -9.97 22.51 -0.63
CA TRP A 10 -8.59 22.13 -0.93
C TRP A 10 -7.63 22.62 0.16
N ASP A 11 -6.48 21.93 0.25
CA ASP A 11 -5.38 22.28 1.14
C ASP A 11 -4.04 22.09 0.41
N GLY A 12 -3.09 22.97 0.65
CA GLY A 12 -1.80 22.98 -0.04
C GLY A 12 -1.43 24.38 -0.54
N ASP A 13 -0.17 24.73 -0.35
CA ASP A 13 0.39 26.03 -0.73
C ASP A 13 1.22 25.80 -1.99
N SER A 14 0.91 26.48 -3.09
CA SER A 14 1.68 26.38 -4.34
C SER A 14 3.17 26.72 -4.16
N LYS A 15 3.53 27.45 -3.09
CA LYS A 15 4.90 27.89 -2.77
C LYS A 15 5.67 26.91 -1.88
N LYS A 16 4.99 26.04 -1.13
CA LYS A 16 5.62 24.98 -0.33
C LYS A 16 5.37 23.68 -1.09
N LYS A 17 6.37 22.83 -1.33
CA LYS A 17 6.18 21.54 -2.04
C LYS A 17 5.30 20.54 -1.25
N THR A 18 4.09 20.92 -0.87
CA THR A 18 3.07 20.08 -0.26
C THR A 18 2.13 19.61 -1.37
N VAL A 19 1.76 18.32 -1.29
CA VAL A 19 0.78 17.73 -2.21
C VAL A 19 -0.53 18.49 -2.03
N ARG A 20 -1.06 19.07 -3.11
CA ARG A 20 -2.38 19.70 -3.10
C ARG A 20 -3.41 18.62 -2.83
N LYS A 21 -4.09 18.71 -1.70
CA LYS A 21 -5.25 17.90 -1.35
C LYS A 21 -6.49 18.62 -1.83
N VAL A 22 -7.41 17.89 -2.44
CA VAL A 22 -8.71 18.41 -2.90
C VAL A 22 -9.77 17.48 -2.30
N ALA A 23 -10.78 18.07 -1.67
CA ALA A 23 -11.85 17.33 -1.02
C ALA A 23 -12.80 16.76 -2.08
N SER A 24 -13.32 15.57 -1.83
CA SER A 24 -14.48 15.04 -2.53
C SER A 24 -15.76 15.50 -1.83
N PHE A 25 -16.85 15.66 -2.55
CA PHE A 25 -18.16 15.92 -1.95
C PHE A 25 -19.27 15.22 -2.72
N ASN A 26 -20.39 14.99 -2.05
CA ASN A 26 -21.64 14.65 -2.71
C ASN A 26 -22.75 15.54 -2.16
N THR A 27 -23.73 15.81 -3.00
CA THR A 27 -24.94 16.49 -2.59
C THR A 27 -26.14 15.94 -3.33
N SER A 28 -27.29 15.92 -2.67
CA SER A 28 -28.54 15.59 -3.30
C SER A 28 -29.62 16.56 -2.87
N PHE A 29 -30.46 16.98 -3.80
CA PHE A 29 -31.58 17.85 -3.47
C PHE A 29 -32.82 17.52 -4.32
N LEU A 30 -33.98 17.76 -3.72
CA LEU A 30 -35.28 17.56 -4.37
C LEU A 30 -35.76 18.90 -4.93
N ILE A 31 -36.07 18.95 -6.22
CA ILE A 31 -36.61 20.14 -6.89
C ILE A 31 -38.03 19.89 -7.38
N ASN A 32 -38.81 20.97 -7.47
CA ASN A 32 -40.11 21.00 -8.14
C ASN A 32 -40.28 22.35 -8.85
N ILE A 33 -39.70 22.43 -10.04
CA ILE A 33 -39.85 23.59 -10.92
C ILE A 33 -41.03 23.26 -11.84
N PHE A 34 -41.98 24.17 -11.98
CA PHE A 34 -43.13 23.96 -12.85
C PHE A 34 -43.75 25.27 -13.28
N ARG A 35 -44.52 25.19 -14.36
CA ARG A 35 -45.27 26.29 -14.94
C ARG A 35 -46.72 26.22 -14.48
N VAL A 36 -47.31 27.38 -14.26
CA VAL A 36 -48.74 27.54 -13.95
C VAL A 36 -49.39 28.18 -15.17
N ASN A 37 -50.54 27.66 -15.59
CA ASN A 37 -51.32 28.20 -16.71
C ASN A 37 -50.51 28.38 -18.01
N ASN A 38 -49.61 27.43 -18.33
CA ASN A 38 -48.73 27.52 -19.51
C ASN A 38 -47.89 28.82 -19.57
N SER A 39 -47.51 29.38 -18.43
CA SER A 39 -46.57 30.52 -18.38
C SER A 39 -45.25 30.19 -19.07
N VAL A 40 -44.52 31.22 -19.49
CA VAL A 40 -43.14 31.03 -19.99
C VAL A 40 -42.26 30.58 -18.81
N PRO A 41 -41.49 29.47 -18.92
CA PRO A 41 -40.53 29.09 -17.90
C PRO A 41 -39.37 30.09 -17.85
N GLY A 42 -38.64 30.11 -16.74
CA GLY A 42 -37.38 30.85 -16.65
C GLY A 42 -37.06 31.32 -15.24
N GLU A 43 -35.79 31.44 -14.89
CA GLU A 43 -34.61 31.22 -15.75
C GLU A 43 -33.98 29.85 -15.47
N GLY A 44 -33.98 29.43 -14.21
CA GLY A 44 -33.45 28.15 -13.79
C GLY A 44 -33.05 28.18 -12.33
N VAL A 45 -32.28 27.19 -11.91
CA VAL A 45 -31.65 27.15 -10.58
C VAL A 45 -30.25 26.57 -10.72
N ALA A 46 -29.32 26.99 -9.86
CA ALA A 46 -27.97 26.45 -9.85
C ALA A 46 -27.54 26.01 -8.45
N PHE A 47 -26.87 24.86 -8.37
CA PHE A 47 -26.04 24.50 -7.22
C PHE A 47 -24.68 25.19 -7.37
N LEU A 48 -24.30 26.02 -6.40
CA LEU A 48 -23.13 26.90 -6.48
C LEU A 48 -22.06 26.53 -5.45
N VAL A 49 -20.82 26.40 -5.93
CA VAL A 49 -19.59 26.41 -5.12
C VAL A 49 -18.82 27.67 -5.46
N ALA A 50 -18.68 28.59 -4.50
CA ALA A 50 -17.98 29.85 -4.71
C ALA A 50 -17.21 30.28 -3.47
N SER A 51 -16.14 31.06 -3.66
CA SER A 51 -15.42 31.69 -2.55
C SER A 51 -16.15 32.91 -1.96
N ASN A 52 -17.08 33.50 -2.73
CA ASN A 52 -17.91 34.63 -2.32
C ASN A 52 -19.38 34.29 -2.60
N THR A 53 -20.23 34.41 -1.59
CA THR A 53 -21.66 34.11 -1.69
C THR A 53 -22.52 35.36 -1.93
N ALA A 54 -21.92 36.54 -2.06
CA ALA A 54 -22.64 37.75 -2.40
C ALA A 54 -23.12 37.69 -3.85
N LEU A 55 -24.41 37.97 -4.05
CA LEU A 55 -25.00 38.03 -5.39
C LEU A 55 -24.44 39.25 -6.16
N PRO A 56 -23.90 39.07 -7.37
CA PRO A 56 -23.43 40.20 -8.19
C PRO A 56 -24.60 41.14 -8.54
N PRO A 57 -24.40 42.46 -8.59
CA PRO A 57 -25.43 43.38 -9.06
C PRO A 57 -25.82 43.06 -10.51
N GLY A 58 -27.12 43.13 -10.82
CA GLY A 58 -27.62 42.86 -12.17
C GLY A 58 -27.48 41.40 -12.62
N SER A 59 -27.37 40.46 -11.69
CA SER A 59 -27.20 39.02 -11.97
C SER A 59 -28.52 38.24 -12.13
N SER A 60 -29.67 38.91 -12.13
CA SER A 60 -30.97 38.28 -12.40
C SER A 60 -31.10 37.87 -13.88
N GLY A 61 -32.13 37.09 -14.21
CA GLY A 61 -32.36 36.69 -15.59
C GLY A 61 -31.40 35.59 -16.02
N GLN A 62 -30.95 35.69 -17.27
CA GLN A 62 -29.94 34.85 -17.93
C GLN A 62 -28.62 34.63 -17.16
N TYR A 63 -28.35 35.36 -16.07
CA TYR A 63 -27.11 35.23 -15.30
C TYR A 63 -27.27 34.33 -14.06
N LEU A 64 -28.49 33.88 -13.74
CA LEU A 64 -28.82 32.93 -12.66
C LEU A 64 -28.27 33.30 -11.26
N GLY A 65 -27.95 34.57 -11.01
CA GLY A 65 -27.30 35.02 -9.79
C GLY A 65 -25.79 34.71 -9.71
N LEU A 66 -25.19 34.17 -10.79
CA LEU A 66 -23.80 33.71 -10.83
C LEU A 66 -22.83 34.84 -11.19
N THR A 67 -23.15 35.60 -12.23
CA THR A 67 -22.31 36.66 -12.80
C THR A 67 -23.16 37.85 -13.25
N ASN A 68 -22.58 38.78 -13.99
CA ASN A 68 -23.32 39.82 -14.69
C ASN A 68 -22.59 40.18 -16.00
N SER A 69 -23.12 41.15 -16.73
CA SER A 69 -22.60 41.56 -18.04
C SER A 69 -21.13 42.01 -18.06
N SER A 70 -20.55 42.41 -16.92
CA SER A 70 -19.15 42.86 -16.84
C SER A 70 -18.21 41.82 -16.24
N THR A 71 -18.73 40.87 -15.45
CA THR A 71 -17.91 39.86 -14.79
C THR A 71 -17.99 38.48 -15.44
N ASP A 72 -18.90 38.26 -16.38
CA ASP A 72 -19.11 36.93 -16.96
C ASP A 72 -17.83 36.34 -17.58
N GLY A 73 -17.47 35.14 -17.14
CA GLY A 73 -16.29 34.41 -17.62
C GLY A 73 -14.96 34.81 -16.96
N LEU A 74 -14.93 35.83 -16.08
CA LEU A 74 -13.70 36.24 -15.40
C LEU A 74 -13.24 35.19 -14.39
N SER A 75 -11.98 34.75 -14.48
CA SER A 75 -11.40 33.78 -13.54
C SER A 75 -11.37 34.26 -12.08
N SER A 76 -11.51 35.57 -11.85
CA SER A 76 -11.62 36.16 -10.50
C SER A 76 -12.95 35.86 -9.81
N ASN A 77 -13.96 35.38 -10.53
CA ASN A 77 -15.25 35.01 -9.94
C ASN A 77 -15.12 33.82 -8.99
N ASN A 78 -14.16 32.91 -9.24
CA ASN A 78 -13.87 31.75 -8.41
C ASN A 78 -15.14 30.96 -8.05
N LEU A 79 -15.92 30.65 -9.08
CA LEU A 79 -17.17 29.91 -8.95
C LEU A 79 -17.23 28.73 -9.91
N GLU A 80 -17.87 27.67 -9.42
CA GLU A 80 -18.31 26.51 -10.19
C GLU A 80 -19.77 26.27 -9.87
N ALA A 81 -20.60 26.05 -10.88
CA ALA A 81 -22.02 25.78 -10.68
C ALA A 81 -22.52 24.65 -11.56
N ILE A 82 -23.52 23.94 -11.06
CA ILE A 82 -24.36 23.03 -11.85
C ILE A 82 -25.71 23.71 -12.02
N GLU A 83 -26.00 24.19 -13.24
CA GLU A 83 -27.29 24.79 -13.57
C GLU A 83 -28.30 23.73 -14.03
N LEU A 84 -29.55 24.00 -13.71
CA LEU A 84 -30.73 23.39 -14.30
C LEU A 84 -31.49 24.52 -14.99
N ASP A 85 -31.25 24.65 -16.28
CA ASP A 85 -31.71 25.75 -17.10
C ASP A 85 -33.06 25.43 -17.73
N THR A 86 -33.98 26.39 -17.62
CA THR A 86 -35.38 26.25 -18.06
C THR A 86 -35.77 27.26 -19.14
N PHE A 87 -34.82 28.07 -19.62
CA PHE A 87 -35.07 29.11 -20.59
C PHE A 87 -33.86 29.35 -21.49
N LYS A 88 -34.05 29.13 -22.79
CA LYS A 88 -32.97 29.21 -23.76
C LYS A 88 -32.52 30.66 -24.02
N GLN A 89 -31.23 30.94 -23.82
CA GLN A 89 -30.52 32.06 -24.44
C GLN A 89 -29.70 31.62 -25.66
N ASP A 90 -29.09 32.58 -26.37
CA ASP A 90 -28.30 32.32 -27.59
C ASP A 90 -27.11 31.38 -27.39
N PHE A 91 -26.69 31.18 -26.13
CA PHE A 91 -25.57 30.34 -25.77
C PHE A 91 -25.94 28.94 -25.30
N ASP A 92 -27.24 28.67 -25.18
CA ASP A 92 -27.75 27.41 -24.66
C ASP A 92 -28.10 26.42 -25.77
N PRO A 93 -27.98 25.10 -25.50
CA PRO A 93 -28.41 24.09 -26.46
C PRO A 93 -29.93 24.13 -26.69
N ASP A 94 -30.70 24.29 -25.61
CA ASP A 94 -32.17 24.28 -25.55
C ASP A 94 -32.66 24.99 -24.28
N ASP A 95 -33.97 24.96 -24.03
CA ASP A 95 -34.64 25.53 -22.86
C ASP A 95 -34.86 24.52 -21.72
N ASN A 96 -34.12 23.41 -21.71
CA ASN A 96 -34.32 22.31 -20.77
C ASN A 96 -33.04 21.45 -20.65
N HIS A 97 -32.01 21.98 -20.01
CA HIS A 97 -30.71 21.31 -19.91
C HIS A 97 -30.07 21.41 -18.52
N ILE A 98 -29.08 20.54 -18.29
CA ILE A 98 -28.13 20.67 -17.18
C ILE A 98 -26.81 21.16 -17.73
N GLY A 99 -26.16 22.07 -17.01
CA GLY A 99 -24.90 22.68 -17.41
C GLY A 99 -23.86 22.72 -16.30
N LEU A 100 -22.58 22.64 -16.68
CA LEU A 100 -21.43 22.89 -15.79
C LEU A 100 -20.86 24.28 -16.10
N ASN A 101 -21.10 25.23 -15.22
CA ASN A 101 -20.64 26.60 -15.31
C ASN A 101 -19.30 26.75 -14.57
N ILE A 102 -18.31 27.36 -15.22
CA ILE A 102 -17.02 27.69 -14.59
C ILE A 102 -16.77 29.18 -14.82
N ASN A 103 -16.81 29.96 -13.74
CA ASN A 103 -16.59 31.41 -13.71
C ASN A 103 -17.52 32.27 -14.57
N GLY A 104 -18.55 31.71 -15.20
CA GLY A 104 -19.49 32.42 -16.06
C GLY A 104 -20.73 31.60 -16.32
N VAL A 105 -21.81 32.23 -16.77
CA VAL A 105 -23.09 31.58 -17.00
C VAL A 105 -23.08 30.69 -18.26
N ARG A 106 -22.18 30.94 -19.21
CA ARG A 106 -22.00 30.01 -20.33
C ARG A 106 -21.36 28.69 -19.86
N SER A 107 -22.14 27.63 -19.90
CA SER A 107 -21.69 26.27 -19.56
C SER A 107 -20.52 25.77 -20.39
N LYS A 108 -19.57 25.08 -19.73
CA LYS A 108 -18.45 24.37 -20.37
C LYS A 108 -18.86 23.01 -20.92
N LYS A 109 -19.89 22.42 -20.33
CA LYS A 109 -20.49 21.17 -20.76
C LYS A 109 -21.99 21.24 -20.46
N THR A 110 -22.80 20.82 -21.41
CA THR A 110 -24.25 20.75 -21.28
C THR A 110 -24.77 19.37 -21.65
N VAL A 111 -25.94 19.04 -21.14
CA VAL A 111 -26.72 17.83 -21.46
C VAL A 111 -28.18 18.23 -21.55
N SER A 112 -28.81 18.02 -22.72
CA SER A 112 -30.25 18.19 -22.87
C SER A 112 -30.99 17.16 -22.02
N LEU A 113 -31.97 17.60 -21.24
CA LEU A 113 -32.83 16.69 -20.48
C LEU A 113 -33.92 16.07 -21.35
N SER A 114 -34.25 16.74 -22.46
CA SER A 114 -35.22 16.26 -23.44
C SER A 114 -34.79 14.93 -24.06
N ASP A 115 -33.48 14.73 -24.26
CA ASP A 115 -32.89 13.46 -24.74
C ASP A 115 -33.20 12.26 -23.83
N PHE A 116 -33.54 12.53 -22.56
CA PHE A 116 -33.86 11.52 -21.55
C PHE A 116 -35.35 11.51 -21.17
N GLY A 117 -36.20 12.25 -21.89
CA GLY A 117 -37.63 12.36 -21.60
C GLY A 117 -37.94 13.11 -20.29
N ILE A 118 -37.00 13.91 -19.80
CA ILE A 118 -37.15 14.71 -18.59
C ILE A 118 -37.47 16.16 -18.98
N GLN A 119 -38.51 16.73 -18.38
CA GLN A 119 -38.84 18.16 -18.50
C GLN A 119 -38.82 18.76 -17.10
N ILE A 120 -37.82 19.57 -16.77
CA ILE A 120 -37.67 20.11 -15.40
C ILE A 120 -38.66 21.21 -15.06
N ALA A 121 -39.21 21.92 -16.05
CA ALA A 121 -40.28 22.92 -15.88
C ALA A 121 -41.54 22.57 -16.70
N PRO A 122 -42.24 21.45 -16.39
CA PRO A 122 -43.45 21.06 -17.11
C PRO A 122 -44.65 21.94 -16.71
N ASN A 123 -45.77 21.79 -17.41
CA ASN A 123 -47.03 22.37 -16.96
C ASN A 123 -47.61 21.47 -15.86
N GLY A 124 -47.77 21.99 -14.66
CA GLY A 124 -48.10 21.20 -13.46
C GLY A 124 -46.89 20.63 -12.74
N THR A 125 -47.10 20.14 -11.52
CA THR A 125 -46.01 19.76 -10.61
C THR A 125 -45.32 18.46 -11.00
N LYS A 126 -43.99 18.48 -11.09
CA LYS A 126 -43.16 17.27 -11.13
C LYS A 126 -41.99 17.42 -10.16
N PHE A 127 -41.64 16.32 -9.52
CA PHE A 127 -40.59 16.28 -8.51
C PHE A 127 -39.38 15.56 -9.10
N TYR A 128 -38.21 16.16 -9.01
CA TYR A 128 -36.95 15.55 -9.45
C TYR A 128 -35.94 15.53 -8.31
N VAL A 129 -35.27 14.40 -8.12
CA VAL A 129 -34.11 14.34 -7.25
C VAL A 129 -32.87 14.51 -8.12
N VAL A 130 -32.01 15.45 -7.73
CA VAL A 130 -30.73 15.72 -8.38
C VAL A 130 -29.62 15.27 -7.42
N TRP A 131 -28.64 14.54 -7.93
CA TRP A 131 -27.42 14.18 -7.22
C TRP A 131 -26.21 14.76 -7.94
N ILE A 132 -25.27 15.33 -7.19
CA ILE A 132 -23.99 15.83 -7.69
C ILE A 132 -22.90 15.17 -6.86
N GLU A 133 -21.97 14.49 -7.54
CA GLU A 133 -20.83 13.85 -6.92
C GLU A 133 -19.53 14.41 -7.52
N TYR A 134 -18.68 14.96 -6.67
CA TYR A 134 -17.38 15.47 -7.04
C TYR A 134 -16.28 14.61 -6.41
N ASN A 135 -15.41 14.06 -7.24
CA ASN A 135 -14.22 13.33 -6.84
C ASN A 135 -13.00 14.24 -6.92
N GLY A 136 -12.44 14.64 -5.77
CA GLY A 136 -11.32 15.57 -5.69
C GLY A 136 -10.00 15.02 -6.24
N LEU A 137 -9.82 13.69 -6.27
CA LEU A 137 -8.62 13.03 -6.79
C LEU A 137 -8.61 13.06 -8.33
N ASN A 138 -9.75 12.68 -8.93
CA ASN A 138 -9.89 12.59 -10.38
C ASN A 138 -10.31 13.91 -11.02
N LYS A 139 -10.69 14.91 -10.21
CA LYS A 139 -11.30 16.18 -10.65
C LYS A 139 -12.49 15.95 -11.57
N SER A 140 -13.31 14.97 -11.22
CA SER A 140 -14.48 14.57 -12.00
C SER A 140 -15.75 14.92 -11.23
N ILE A 141 -16.69 15.55 -11.93
CA ILE A 141 -18.04 15.79 -11.43
C ILE A 141 -19.01 14.89 -12.20
N GLN A 142 -19.91 14.24 -11.48
CA GLN A 142 -21.00 13.44 -12.02
C GLN A 142 -22.31 14.01 -11.53
N VAL A 143 -23.29 14.12 -12.43
CA VAL A 143 -24.60 14.66 -12.13
C VAL A 143 -25.64 13.64 -12.56
N TYR A 144 -26.57 13.33 -11.66
CA TYR A 144 -27.67 12.41 -11.88
C TYR A 144 -28.98 13.12 -11.61
N ILE A 145 -30.02 12.76 -12.35
CA ILE A 145 -31.37 13.28 -12.16
C ILE A 145 -32.36 12.15 -12.36
N ALA A 146 -33.39 12.10 -11.51
CA ALA A 146 -34.48 11.14 -11.64
C ALA A 146 -35.81 11.77 -11.23
N GLU A 147 -36.88 11.41 -11.94
CA GLU A 147 -38.25 11.77 -11.55
C GLU A 147 -38.64 10.98 -10.29
N GLN A 148 -39.15 11.70 -9.28
CA GLN A 148 -39.78 11.09 -8.13
C GLN A 148 -41.28 11.02 -8.38
N GLY A 149 -41.82 9.80 -8.46
CA GLY A 149 -43.27 9.59 -8.57
C GLY A 149 -44.01 10.31 -7.45
N SER A 150 -44.89 11.23 -7.82
CA SER A 150 -45.76 11.95 -6.90
C SER A 150 -47.21 11.75 -7.31
N THR A 151 -48.05 11.33 -6.37
CA THR A 151 -49.49 11.10 -6.59
C THR A 151 -50.34 12.30 -6.19
N GLY A 152 -49.73 13.44 -5.83
CA GLY A 152 -50.44 14.63 -5.36
C GLY A 152 -51.01 15.46 -6.51
N SER A 153 -52.28 15.88 -6.38
CA SER A 153 -52.97 16.77 -7.32
C SER A 153 -52.87 18.26 -6.93
N HIS A 154 -52.17 18.59 -5.86
CA HIS A 154 -52.06 19.94 -5.33
C HIS A 154 -50.81 20.64 -5.84
N VAL A 155 -50.99 21.89 -6.27
CA VAL A 155 -49.90 22.77 -6.72
C VAL A 155 -49.28 23.43 -5.49
N GLN A 156 -47.96 23.29 -5.32
CA GLN A 156 -47.20 23.96 -4.27
C GLN A 156 -45.90 24.52 -4.87
N LEU A 157 -45.64 25.81 -4.71
CA LEU A 157 -44.43 26.47 -5.21
C LEU A 157 -43.22 26.10 -4.34
N ASN A 158 -42.37 25.19 -4.80
CA ASN A 158 -41.12 24.87 -4.12
C ASN A 158 -39.98 24.55 -5.10
N CYS A 159 -39.01 25.44 -5.26
CA CYS A 159 -37.88 25.20 -6.15
C CYS A 159 -36.88 24.16 -5.60
N VAL A 160 -36.65 24.13 -4.28
CA VAL A 160 -35.82 23.15 -3.58
C VAL A 160 -36.50 22.75 -2.26
N LEU A 161 -36.82 21.47 -2.12
CA LEU A 161 -37.64 20.93 -1.03
C LEU A 161 -36.83 20.25 0.07
N ARG A 162 -35.74 19.58 -0.32
CA ARG A 162 -34.82 18.88 0.58
C ARG A 162 -33.42 19.00 0.02
N TRP A 163 -32.44 19.03 0.90
CA TRP A 163 -31.03 19.12 0.53
C TRP A 163 -30.18 18.34 1.53
N ASN A 164 -29.27 17.53 1.02
CA ASN A 164 -28.23 16.82 1.74
C ASN A 164 -26.86 17.15 1.13
N LEU A 165 -25.84 17.39 1.94
CA LEU A 165 -24.46 17.70 1.51
C LEU A 165 -23.47 16.99 2.43
N THR A 166 -22.57 16.21 1.85
CA THR A 166 -21.44 15.58 2.55
C THR A 166 -20.14 15.98 1.90
N VAL A 167 -19.17 16.44 2.69
CA VAL A 167 -17.83 16.84 2.22
C VAL A 167 -16.76 16.02 2.95
N GLU A 168 -15.78 15.52 2.20
CA GLU A 168 -14.63 14.82 2.74
C GLU A 168 -13.77 15.76 3.60
N ILE A 169 -13.48 15.36 4.84
CA ILE A 169 -12.63 16.14 5.74
C ILE A 169 -11.18 15.92 5.35
N LEU A 170 -10.52 16.99 4.88
CA LEU A 170 -9.09 16.96 4.58
C LEU A 170 -8.28 16.85 5.88
N PRO A 171 -7.45 15.80 6.07
CA PRO A 171 -6.67 15.66 7.28
C PRO A 171 -5.62 16.77 7.38
N GLY A 172 -5.69 17.56 8.46
CA GLY A 172 -4.68 18.53 8.85
C GLY A 172 -3.39 17.79 9.19
N GLY A 173 -2.42 17.83 8.29
CA GLY A 173 -1.24 16.97 8.40
C GLY A 173 -0.16 17.59 9.30
N ASN A 174 0.13 16.96 10.44
CA ASN A 174 1.39 17.15 11.14
C ASN A 174 2.39 16.09 10.63
N ARG A 175 2.91 16.26 9.40
CA ARG A 175 3.82 15.29 8.73
C ARG A 175 5.01 14.86 9.61
N GLY A 176 5.43 15.70 10.56
CA GLY A 176 6.49 15.37 11.52
C GLY A 176 6.15 14.17 12.41
N SER A 177 4.90 14.05 12.88
CA SER A 177 4.51 12.95 13.78
C SER A 177 4.43 11.61 13.04
N ASP A 178 4.02 11.60 11.78
CA ASP A 178 3.85 10.37 11.02
C ASP A 178 5.21 9.78 10.60
N LEU A 179 6.16 10.63 10.19
CA LEU A 179 7.53 10.18 9.93
C LEU A 179 8.21 9.66 11.20
N PHE A 180 7.98 10.32 12.35
CA PHE A 180 8.54 9.87 13.63
C PHE A 180 8.03 8.48 14.04
N LYS A 181 6.75 8.16 13.82
CA LYS A 181 6.18 6.82 14.06
C LYS A 181 6.85 5.75 13.20
N ILE A 182 7.12 6.05 11.92
CA ILE A 182 7.80 5.12 11.01
C ILE A 182 9.25 4.87 11.47
N TRP A 183 9.98 5.91 11.85
CA TRP A 183 11.36 5.77 12.34
C TRP A 183 11.44 4.92 13.61
N ILE A 184 10.49 5.07 14.54
CA ILE A 184 10.41 4.21 15.73
C ILE A 184 10.18 2.75 15.33
N ALA A 185 9.22 2.47 14.43
CA ALA A 185 8.91 1.11 14.02
C ALA A 185 10.11 0.41 13.36
N VAL A 186 10.83 1.12 12.48
CA VAL A 186 12.06 0.61 11.86
C VAL A 186 13.15 0.38 12.91
N GLY A 187 13.36 1.32 13.83
CA GLY A 187 14.35 1.21 14.90
C GLY A 187 14.13 0.00 15.82
N VAL A 188 12.88 -0.22 16.25
CA VAL A 188 12.52 -1.38 17.09
C VAL A 188 12.78 -2.70 16.36
N THR A 189 12.43 -2.76 15.07
CA THR A 189 12.61 -3.96 14.25
C THR A 189 14.09 -4.33 14.12
N VAL A 190 14.95 -3.35 13.80
CA VAL A 190 16.40 -3.56 13.70
C VAL A 190 16.99 -4.00 15.04
N PHE A 191 16.56 -3.38 16.14
CA PHE A 191 17.04 -3.72 17.48
C PHE A 191 16.72 -5.17 17.88
N VAL A 192 15.50 -5.64 17.60
CA VAL A 192 15.11 -7.04 17.87
C VAL A 192 15.93 -8.03 17.05
N LEU A 193 16.20 -7.74 15.78
CA LEU A 193 17.04 -8.58 14.93
C LEU A 193 18.48 -8.69 15.44
N VAL A 194 19.06 -7.59 15.92
CA VAL A 194 20.41 -7.58 16.50
C VAL A 194 20.46 -8.41 17.79
N LEU A 195 19.45 -8.31 18.66
CA LEU A 195 19.38 -9.12 19.88
C LEU A 195 19.28 -10.62 19.58
N LEU A 196 18.41 -11.01 18.64
CA LEU A 196 18.28 -12.41 18.22
C LEU A 196 19.56 -12.95 17.57
N GLY A 197 20.20 -12.15 16.72
CA GLY A 197 21.51 -12.48 16.13
C GLY A 197 22.61 -12.66 17.20
N GLY A 198 22.66 -11.75 18.18
CA GLY A 198 23.62 -11.84 19.29
C GLY A 198 23.40 -13.07 20.17
N LEU A 199 22.15 -13.37 20.50
CA LEU A 199 21.76 -14.56 21.26
C LEU A 199 22.18 -15.84 20.51
N THR A 200 21.79 -15.99 19.25
CA THR A 200 22.13 -17.17 18.45
C THR A 200 23.65 -17.37 18.33
N TYR A 201 24.41 -16.29 18.11
CA TYR A 201 25.87 -16.33 18.10
C TYR A 201 26.48 -16.77 19.44
N TYR A 202 25.98 -16.22 20.56
CA TYR A 202 26.41 -16.62 21.90
C TYR A 202 26.19 -18.12 22.16
N TRP A 203 25.01 -18.63 21.81
CA TRP A 203 24.68 -20.06 21.95
C TRP A 203 25.56 -20.96 21.07
N TYR A 204 25.84 -20.54 19.83
CA TYR A 204 26.77 -21.23 18.93
C TYR A 204 28.18 -21.34 19.55
N LYS A 205 28.72 -20.22 20.05
CA LYS A 205 30.04 -20.19 20.69
C LYS A 205 30.09 -21.09 21.94
N LYS A 206 29.03 -21.07 22.76
CA LYS A 206 28.90 -21.92 23.95
C LYS A 206 28.84 -23.42 23.62
N ARG A 207 28.18 -23.81 22.53
CA ARG A 207 28.16 -25.22 22.07
C ARG A 207 29.54 -25.69 21.61
N LYS A 208 30.26 -24.87 20.83
CA LYS A 208 31.61 -25.22 20.36
C LYS A 208 32.60 -25.40 21.52
N ALA A 209 32.46 -24.62 22.58
CA ALA A 209 33.29 -24.73 23.79
C ALA A 209 33.01 -25.98 24.65
N ARG A 210 31.92 -26.72 24.40
CA ARG A 210 31.56 -27.97 25.10
C ARG A 210 32.09 -29.24 24.42
N SER A 211 32.80 -29.12 23.30
CA SER A 211 33.42 -30.28 22.63
C SER A 211 34.73 -30.61 23.32
N ASP A 212 34.68 -31.52 24.29
CA ASP A 212 35.81 -31.97 25.11
C ASP A 212 36.71 -32.96 24.33
N PRO A 213 38.00 -32.68 24.10
CA PRO A 213 38.91 -33.55 23.36
C PRO A 213 39.29 -34.86 24.09
N ASN A 214 38.93 -35.01 25.37
CA ASN A 214 39.30 -36.20 26.17
C ASN A 214 38.46 -37.46 25.87
N ILE A 215 37.30 -37.34 25.21
CA ILE A 215 36.41 -38.49 24.94
C ILE A 215 36.97 -39.39 23.83
N LEU A 216 37.71 -38.82 22.87
CA LEU A 216 38.30 -39.60 21.76
C LEU A 216 39.49 -40.45 22.20
N GLY A 217 40.21 -40.03 23.25
CA GLY A 217 41.32 -40.78 23.82
C GLY A 217 40.89 -42.02 24.61
N ALA A 218 39.74 -41.94 25.30
CA ALA A 218 39.21 -43.03 26.13
C ALA A 218 38.58 -44.18 25.31
N LEU A 219 38.13 -43.92 24.07
CA LEU A 219 37.56 -44.95 23.20
C LEU A 219 38.60 -45.80 22.48
N LYS A 220 39.86 -45.32 22.35
CA LYS A 220 40.95 -46.04 21.67
C LYS A 220 41.67 -47.09 22.54
N SER A 221 41.31 -47.21 23.82
CA SER A 221 41.99 -48.10 24.78
C SER A 221 41.18 -49.35 25.16
N LEU A 222 40.01 -49.59 24.54
CA LEU A 222 39.14 -50.74 24.84
C LEU A 222 39.76 -52.06 24.36
N PRO A 223 39.57 -53.18 25.09
CA PRO A 223 39.98 -54.51 24.63
C PRO A 223 39.21 -54.88 23.36
N GLY A 224 39.92 -55.28 22.30
CA GLY A 224 39.32 -55.72 21.03
C GLY A 224 39.24 -54.68 19.92
N THR A 225 39.60 -53.41 20.16
CA THR A 225 39.70 -52.39 19.11
C THR A 225 41.12 -52.30 18.52
N PRO A 226 41.30 -52.09 17.20
CA PRO A 226 42.61 -51.88 16.59
C PRO A 226 43.37 -50.73 17.26
N ARG A 227 44.61 -51.00 17.70
CA ARG A 227 45.51 -50.00 18.28
C ARG A 227 46.51 -49.53 17.25
N GLU A 228 46.64 -48.21 17.11
CA GLU A 228 47.65 -47.58 16.26
C GLU A 228 48.97 -47.47 17.03
N PHE A 229 50.04 -48.08 16.51
CA PHE A 229 51.38 -47.91 17.03
C PHE A 229 52.20 -47.00 16.12
N LYS A 230 52.97 -46.09 16.71
CA LYS A 230 53.95 -45.32 15.93
C LYS A 230 55.03 -46.27 15.44
N PHE A 231 55.43 -46.13 14.17
CA PHE A 231 56.49 -46.94 13.57
C PHE A 231 57.78 -46.99 14.41
N ARG A 232 58.16 -45.86 15.04
CA ARG A 232 59.33 -45.80 15.93
C ARG A 232 59.23 -46.77 17.11
N ASP A 233 58.05 -46.93 17.68
CA ASP A 233 57.84 -47.79 18.84
C ASP A 233 57.92 -49.27 18.41
N LEU A 234 57.36 -49.61 17.24
CA LEU A 234 57.50 -50.95 16.63
C LEU A 234 58.96 -51.26 16.23
N LYS A 235 59.68 -50.26 15.71
CA LYS A 235 61.11 -50.39 15.36
C LYS A 235 61.95 -50.63 16.61
N ASN A 236 61.66 -49.97 17.73
CA ASN A 236 62.37 -50.22 18.98
C ASN A 236 62.00 -51.59 19.58
N ALA A 237 60.73 -51.96 19.53
CA ALA A 237 60.24 -53.24 20.06
C ALA A 237 60.88 -54.46 19.37
N THR A 238 61.22 -54.34 18.09
CA THR A 238 61.81 -55.39 17.24
C THR A 238 63.34 -55.30 17.14
N ASN A 239 63.99 -54.52 18.01
CA ASN A 239 65.43 -54.24 17.93
C ASN A 239 65.90 -53.77 16.54
N LYS A 240 65.16 -52.82 15.95
CA LYS A 240 65.36 -52.29 14.60
C LYS A 240 65.09 -53.29 13.46
N PHE A 241 64.21 -54.27 13.70
CA PHE A 241 63.92 -55.38 12.77
C PHE A 241 65.17 -56.24 12.54
N ASP A 242 65.75 -56.73 13.64
CA ASP A 242 66.91 -57.62 13.66
C ASP A 242 66.51 -59.02 13.18
N ASP A 243 67.23 -59.56 12.20
CA ASP A 243 66.95 -60.87 11.59
C ASP A 243 67.07 -62.02 12.60
N LYS A 244 67.78 -61.81 13.73
CA LYS A 244 67.80 -62.78 14.84
C LYS A 244 66.44 -63.00 15.51
N HIS A 245 65.52 -62.06 15.34
CA HIS A 245 64.16 -62.12 15.90
C HIS A 245 63.11 -62.35 14.81
N GLU A 246 63.51 -62.82 13.63
CA GLU A 246 62.58 -63.23 12.60
C GLU A 246 61.77 -64.46 13.04
N LEU A 247 60.46 -64.36 12.96
CA LEU A 247 59.51 -65.45 13.21
C LEU A 247 59.12 -66.18 11.93
N GLY A 248 59.28 -65.54 10.78
CA GLY A 248 59.09 -66.14 9.46
C GLY A 248 58.88 -65.12 8.35
N GLN A 249 59.10 -65.58 7.11
CA GLN A 249 58.99 -64.77 5.90
C GLN A 249 57.99 -65.40 4.91
N GLY A 250 57.20 -64.55 4.25
CA GLY A 250 56.30 -64.95 3.16
C GLY A 250 56.26 -63.90 2.03
N GLY A 251 55.41 -64.10 1.03
CA GLY A 251 55.35 -63.24 -0.17
C GLY A 251 55.02 -61.76 0.08
N PHE A 252 54.53 -61.41 1.28
CA PHE A 252 54.13 -60.06 1.66
C PHE A 252 55.04 -59.44 2.74
N GLY A 253 56.23 -60.03 2.97
CA GLY A 253 57.22 -59.50 3.90
C GLY A 253 57.57 -60.43 5.06
N VAL A 254 58.27 -59.86 6.04
CA VAL A 254 58.93 -60.59 7.14
C VAL A 254 58.25 -60.26 8.47
N VAL A 255 58.01 -61.27 9.29
CA VAL A 255 57.43 -61.12 10.63
C VAL A 255 58.53 -61.18 11.67
N TYR A 256 58.62 -60.17 12.53
CA TYR A 256 59.61 -60.10 13.61
C TYR A 256 58.93 -60.22 14.97
N LYS A 257 59.59 -60.89 15.93
CA LYS A 257 59.23 -60.86 17.34
C LYS A 257 59.60 -59.50 17.92
N GLY A 258 58.69 -58.89 18.67
CA GLY A 258 58.94 -57.68 19.41
C GLY A 258 58.40 -57.74 20.84
N SER A 259 58.95 -56.90 21.71
CA SER A 259 58.47 -56.72 23.08
C SER A 259 58.16 -55.25 23.32
N LEU A 260 56.96 -54.96 23.85
CA LEU A 260 56.53 -53.63 24.26
C LEU A 260 56.74 -53.49 25.78
N PRO A 261 57.83 -52.86 26.25
CA PRO A 261 58.21 -52.90 27.67
C PRO A 261 57.20 -52.19 28.57
N LYS A 262 56.54 -51.15 28.04
CA LYS A 262 55.54 -50.36 28.78
C LYS A 262 54.27 -51.17 29.10
N GLU A 263 53.98 -52.19 28.30
CA GLU A 263 52.76 -52.99 28.42
C GLU A 263 53.06 -54.45 28.83
N ASN A 264 54.36 -54.79 29.00
CA ASN A 264 54.85 -56.15 29.21
C ASN A 264 54.23 -57.17 28.24
N LEU A 265 54.11 -56.76 26.96
CA LEU A 265 53.40 -57.51 25.93
C LEU A 265 54.37 -57.94 24.82
N GLU A 266 54.38 -59.23 24.50
CA GLU A 266 55.04 -59.73 23.30
C GLU A 266 54.14 -59.57 22.07
N ILE A 267 54.71 -59.09 20.97
CA ILE A 267 53.99 -58.83 19.72
C ILE A 267 54.73 -59.46 18.54
N ALA A 268 53.97 -59.77 17.49
CA ALA A 268 54.52 -60.09 16.18
C ALA A 268 54.31 -58.88 15.26
N VAL A 269 55.40 -58.34 14.71
CA VAL A 269 55.35 -57.18 13.81
C VAL A 269 55.69 -57.63 12.40
N LYS A 270 54.70 -57.58 11.51
CA LYS A 270 54.92 -57.85 10.08
C LYS A 270 55.42 -56.58 9.38
N LYS A 271 56.62 -56.66 8.81
CA LYS A 271 57.22 -55.62 7.97
C LYS A 271 57.04 -56.01 6.51
N PHE A 272 56.25 -55.23 5.79
CA PHE A 272 55.98 -55.44 4.38
C PHE A 272 57.18 -55.02 3.52
N SER A 273 57.53 -55.83 2.52
CA SER A 273 58.61 -55.56 1.57
C SER A 273 58.02 -55.10 0.23
N GLY A 274 58.12 -53.80 -0.07
CA GLY A 274 57.63 -53.21 -1.32
C GLY A 274 57.04 -51.81 -1.12
N ASP A 275 56.93 -51.05 -2.21
CA ASP A 275 56.30 -49.73 -2.23
C ASP A 275 54.77 -49.93 -2.27
N ILE A 276 54.13 -49.90 -1.10
CA ILE A 276 52.70 -50.21 -0.95
C ILE A 276 51.88 -49.01 -1.45
N LYS A 277 51.62 -48.95 -2.76
CA LYS A 277 50.54 -48.11 -3.31
C LYS A 277 49.21 -48.83 -3.12
N GLY A 278 48.67 -48.78 -1.91
CA GLY A 278 47.38 -49.39 -1.61
C GLY A 278 46.91 -49.07 -0.21
N LYS A 279 46.27 -47.91 -0.03
CA LYS A 279 45.53 -47.57 1.19
C LYS A 279 44.17 -48.31 1.26
N ASP A 280 43.83 -49.04 0.20
CA ASP A 280 42.49 -49.59 -0.03
C ASP A 280 42.39 -51.11 0.20
N ASP A 281 43.50 -51.81 0.46
CA ASP A 281 43.51 -53.29 0.59
C ASP A 281 43.30 -53.81 2.03
N PHE A 282 42.98 -52.95 2.99
CA PHE A 282 42.79 -53.33 4.40
C PHE A 282 41.50 -52.81 5.04
N VAL A 283 40.49 -52.48 4.23
CA VAL A 283 39.13 -52.25 4.71
C VAL A 283 38.29 -53.47 4.30
N ALA A 284 38.13 -54.42 5.22
CA ALA A 284 37.12 -55.46 5.14
C ALA A 284 36.00 -55.15 6.14
#